data_AF-W1XUK0-F1
#
_entry.id   AF-W1XUK0-F1
#
_cell.length_a   1.000
_cell.length_b   1.000
_cell.length_c   1.000
_cell.angle_alpha   90.00
_cell.angle_beta   90.00
_cell.angle_gamma   90.00
#
_symmetry.space_group_name_H-M   'P 1'
#
loop_
_entity.id
_entity.type
_entity.pdbx_description
1 polymer ?
#
loop_
_entity_poly.entity_id
_entity_poly.type
_entity_poly.pdbx_seq_one_letter_code
_entity_poly.pdbx_strand_id
1 'polypeptide(L)'
;KESTVRTQVETLRKYGAMDYTIVVTASASQPSPLLYLAPYAGVAMAEEFMYNGKHVLIVYDDLSKQAVAYRELSLLLRRPPGREAFPGDVF
;
A
#
# COMPACT_ATOMS: atom_id res chain seq x y z
N LYS A 1 -3.78 10.90 9.01
CA LYS A 1 -2.77 10.70 7.94
C LYS A 1 -3.24 11.14 6.56
N GLU A 2 -4.53 11.38 6.34
CA GLU A 2 -5.04 11.93 5.08
C GLU A 2 -4.46 13.32 4.76
N SER A 3 -4.12 14.11 5.79
CA SER A 3 -3.41 15.38 5.62
C SER A 3 -2.03 15.22 4.98
N THR A 4 -1.29 14.17 5.35
CA THR A 4 0.02 13.85 4.76
C THR A 4 -0.11 13.54 3.27
N VAL A 5 -1.05 12.66 2.90
CA VAL A 5 -1.37 12.29 1.51
C VAL A 5 -1.73 13.53 0.69
N ARG A 6 -2.57 14.42 1.25
CA ARG A 6 -2.92 15.68 0.59
C ARG A 6 -1.67 16.52 0.30
N THR A 7 -0.78 16.70 1.27
CA THR A 7 0.46 17.48 1.08
C THR A 7 1.33 16.90 -0.04
N GLN A 8 1.41 15.57 -0.14
CA GLN A 8 2.18 14.89 -1.18
C GLN A 8 1.54 15.07 -2.57
N VAL A 9 0.22 14.90 -2.68
CA VAL A 9 -0.52 15.16 -3.92
C VAL A 9 -0.37 16.61 -4.39
N GLU A 10 -0.45 17.59 -3.48
CA GLU A 10 -0.22 19.00 -3.84
C GLU A 10 1.21 19.26 -4.29
N THR A 11 2.20 18.59 -3.69
CA THR A 11 3.59 18.68 -4.11
C THR A 11 3.77 18.10 -5.51
N LEU A 12 3.24 16.90 -5.77
CA LEU A 12 3.25 16.30 -7.11
C LEU A 12 2.58 17.21 -8.14
N ARG A 13 1.44 17.82 -7.79
CA ARG A 13 0.75 18.77 -8.68
C ARG A 13 1.60 20.01 -8.95
N LYS A 14 2.24 20.58 -7.93
CA LYS A 14 3.11 21.77 -8.06
C LYS A 14 4.27 21.54 -9.03
N TYR A 15 4.82 20.33 -9.07
CA TYR A 15 5.92 19.97 -9.97
C TYR A 15 5.47 19.31 -11.29
N GLY A 16 4.17 19.30 -11.59
CA GLY A 16 3.63 18.71 -12.82
C GLY A 16 3.76 17.18 -12.89
N ALA A 17 3.91 16.51 -11.75
CA ALA A 17 4.14 15.07 -11.67
C ALA A 17 2.85 14.22 -11.64
N MET A 18 1.70 14.85 -11.39
CA MET A 18 0.41 14.14 -11.32
C MET A 18 -0.04 13.57 -12.67
N ASP A 19 0.41 14.12 -13.79
CA ASP A 19 0.03 13.66 -15.14
C ASP A 19 0.50 12.23 -15.44
N TYR A 20 1.50 11.75 -14.71
CA TYR A 20 2.09 10.41 -14.84
C TYR A 20 2.14 9.66 -13.50
N THR A 21 1.41 10.11 -12.48
CA THR A 21 1.41 9.49 -11.15
C THR A 21 0.00 9.05 -10.74
N ILE A 22 -0.13 7.80 -10.33
CA ILE A 22 -1.33 7.29 -9.66
C ILE A 22 -1.04 7.20 -8.16
N VAL A 23 -1.91 7.78 -7.33
CA VAL A 23 -1.80 7.72 -5.86
C VAL A 23 -2.86 6.77 -5.32
N VAL A 24 -2.42 5.59 -4.88
CA VAL A 24 -3.27 4.63 -4.16
C VAL A 24 -3.17 4.94 -2.67
N THR A 25 -4.32 5.11 -2.01
CA THR A 25 -4.36 5.46 -0.58
C THR A 25 -5.21 4.48 0.22
N ALA A 26 -4.63 3.98 1.31
CA ALA A 26 -5.32 3.31 2.40
C ALA A 26 -4.90 3.96 3.72
N SER A 27 -5.76 4.79 4.29
CA SER A 27 -5.45 5.58 5.48
C SER A 27 -5.64 4.76 6.76
N ALA A 28 -4.99 5.17 7.86
CA ALA A 28 -5.09 4.47 9.15
C ALA A 28 -6.51 4.47 9.77
N SER A 29 -7.43 5.29 9.26
CA SER A 29 -8.85 5.27 9.66
C SER A 29 -9.66 4.22 8.89
N GLN A 30 -9.11 3.63 7.84
CA GLN A 30 -9.76 2.59 7.05
C GLN A 30 -9.48 1.20 7.64
N PRO A 31 -10.35 0.21 7.37
CA PRO A 31 -10.17 -1.16 7.87
C PRO A 31 -8.85 -1.80 7.40
N SER A 32 -8.25 -2.62 8.27
CA SER A 32 -6.99 -3.34 8.03
C SER A 32 -6.95 -4.16 6.72
N PRO A 33 -8.06 -4.78 6.23
CA PRO A 33 -8.06 -5.39 4.89
C PRO A 33 -7.68 -4.43 3.75
N LEU A 34 -8.08 -3.16 3.82
CA LEU A 34 -7.74 -2.18 2.78
C LEU A 34 -6.26 -1.81 2.82
N LEU A 35 -5.67 -1.67 4.01
CA LEU A 35 -4.24 -1.44 4.17
C LEU A 35 -3.42 -2.65 3.69
N TYR A 36 -3.90 -3.86 3.95
CA TYR A 36 -3.29 -5.09 3.46
C TYR A 36 -3.30 -5.16 1.93
N LEU A 37 -4.43 -4.81 1.30
CA LEU A 37 -4.62 -4.91 -0.15
C LEU A 37 -4.02 -3.76 -0.97
N ALA A 38 -3.81 -2.59 -0.37
CA ALA A 38 -3.39 -1.39 -1.11
C ALA A 38 -2.12 -1.56 -1.95
N PRO A 39 -1.03 -2.20 -1.46
CA PRO A 39 0.15 -2.46 -2.29
C PRO A 39 -0.15 -3.35 -3.50
N TYR A 40 -0.96 -4.39 -3.33
CA TYR A 40 -1.33 -5.29 -4.43
C TYR A 40 -2.17 -4.58 -5.48
N ALA A 41 -3.11 -3.72 -5.07
CA ALA A 41 -3.87 -2.90 -6.00
C ALA A 41 -2.97 -1.94 -6.81
N GLY A 42 -1.97 -1.33 -6.15
CA GLY A 42 -0.98 -0.48 -6.82
C GLY A 42 -0.13 -1.24 -7.85
N VAL A 43 0.30 -2.45 -7.52
CA VAL A 43 1.02 -3.32 -8.46
C VAL A 43 0.15 -3.71 -9.64
N ALA A 44 -1.09 -4.15 -9.40
CA ALA A 44 -2.00 -4.53 -10.49
C ALA A 44 -2.27 -3.38 -11.47
N MET A 45 -2.37 -2.14 -10.98
CA MET A 45 -2.46 -0.95 -11.84
C MET A 45 -1.16 -0.72 -12.62
N ALA A 46 0.00 -0.88 -11.99
CA ALA A 46 1.30 -0.71 -12.63
C ALA A 46 1.59 -1.79 -13.68
N GLU A 47 1.14 -3.03 -13.43
CA GLU A 47 1.31 -4.17 -14.33
C GLU A 47 0.63 -3.93 -15.69
N GLU A 48 -0.50 -3.24 -15.75
CA GLU A 48 -1.15 -2.86 -17.01
C GLU A 48 -0.18 -2.11 -17.93
N PHE A 49 0.51 -1.10 -17.38
CA PHE A 49 1.47 -0.30 -18.13
C PHE A 49 2.71 -1.13 -18.49
N MET A 50 3.17 -1.99 -17.57
CA MET A 50 4.31 -2.89 -17.79
C MET A 50 4.05 -3.86 -18.94
N TYR A 51 2.89 -4.52 -18.95
CA TYR A 51 2.51 -5.46 -20.01
C TYR A 51 2.28 -4.76 -21.36
N ASN A 52 1.95 -3.47 -21.34
CA ASN A 52 1.89 -2.61 -22.51
C ASN A 52 3.26 -2.03 -22.94
N GLY A 53 4.36 -2.58 -22.42
CA GLY A 53 5.73 -2.24 -22.82
C GLY A 53 6.27 -0.94 -22.24
N LYS A 54 5.61 -0.36 -21.21
CA LYS A 54 6.08 0.85 -20.53
C LYS A 54 6.95 0.49 -19.32
N HIS A 55 7.78 1.45 -18.91
CA HIS A 55 8.49 1.38 -17.63
C HIS A 55 7.63 1.99 -16.52
N VAL A 56 7.66 1.38 -15.35
CA VAL A 56 6.88 1.80 -14.18
C VAL A 56 7.75 1.94 -12.94
N LEU A 57 7.38 2.88 -12.07
CA LEU A 57 7.96 3.06 -10.75
C LEU A 57 6.85 2.89 -9.71
N ILE A 58 7.09 2.04 -8.71
CA ILE A 58 6.17 1.82 -7.60
C ILE A 58 6.89 2.19 -6.30
N VAL A 59 6.21 2.96 -5.45
CA VAL A 59 6.70 3.35 -4.12
C VAL A 59 5.67 2.92 -3.07
N TYR A 60 6.13 2.17 -2.07
CA TYR A 60 5.30 1.77 -0.93
C TYR A 60 5.64 2.64 0.29
N ASP A 61 4.65 3.36 0.82
CA ASP A 61 4.77 4.16 2.04
C ASP A 61 3.66 3.77 3.05
N ASP A 62 3.82 2.70 3.84
CA ASP A 62 4.99 1.82 3.92
C ASP A 62 4.58 0.36 4.15
N LEU A 63 5.50 -0.57 3.85
CA LEU A 63 5.27 -2.00 4.01
C LEU A 63 5.22 -2.46 5.47
N SER A 64 5.80 -1.69 6.41
CA SER A 64 5.73 -2.02 7.84
C SER A 64 4.30 -1.92 8.36
N LYS A 65 3.54 -0.89 7.96
CA LYS A 65 2.11 -0.75 8.30
C LYS A 65 1.26 -1.81 7.59
N GLN A 66 1.63 -2.18 6.37
CA GLN A 66 0.96 -3.27 5.67
C GLN A 66 1.13 -4.60 6.43
N ALA A 67 2.35 -4.90 6.90
CA ALA A 67 2.61 -6.10 7.68
C ALA A 67 1.84 -6.10 9.01
N VAL A 68 1.73 -4.94 9.68
CA VAL A 68 0.92 -4.80 10.90
C VAL A 68 -0.56 -5.06 10.62
N ALA A 69 -1.10 -4.55 9.50
CA ALA A 69 -2.47 -4.84 9.09
C ALA A 69 -2.68 -6.33 8.79
N TYR A 70 -1.71 -6.99 8.13
CA TYR A 70 -1.76 -8.42 7.87
C TYR A 70 -1.71 -9.26 9.15
N ARG A 71 -0.90 -8.82 10.12
CA ARG A 71 -0.84 -9.41 11.46
C ARG A 71 -2.19 -9.33 12.17
N GLU A 72 -2.82 -8.17 12.17
CA GLU A 72 -4.14 -7.99 12.79
C GLU A 72 -5.18 -8.93 12.18
N LEU A 73 -5.24 -9.01 10.84
CA LEU A 73 -6.13 -9.93 10.14
C LEU A 73 -5.88 -11.39 10.51
N SER A 74 -4.62 -11.78 10.53
CA SER A 74 -4.22 -13.16 10.85
C SER A 74 -4.60 -13.55 12.27
N LEU A 75 -4.41 -12.63 13.24
CA LEU A 75 -4.79 -12.85 14.63
C LEU A 75 -6.31 -12.92 14.82
N LEU A 76 -7.08 -12.06 14.15
CA LEU A 76 -8.55 -12.10 14.16
C LEU A 76 -9.09 -13.43 13.60
N LEU A 77 -8.41 -13.98 12.59
CA LEU A 77 -8.70 -15.28 12.00
C LEU A 77 -8.11 -16.46 12.80
N ARG A 78 -7.51 -16.21 13.96
CA ARG A 78 -6.88 -17.21 14.84
C ARG A 78 -5.80 -18.05 14.15
N ARG A 79 -5.08 -17.46 13.18
CA ARG A 79 -3.89 -18.10 12.60
C ARG A 79 -2.77 -18.15 13.66
N PRO A 80 -1.98 -19.23 13.73
CA PRO A 80 -0.88 -19.33 14.69
C PRO A 80 0.16 -18.21 14.50
N PRO A 81 0.49 -17.44 15.55
CA PRO A 81 1.51 -16.40 15.47
C PRO A 81 2.93 -16.95 15.71
N GLY A 82 3.92 -16.30 15.10
CA GLY A 82 5.35 -16.54 15.30
C GLY A 82 6.05 -15.35 15.97
N ARG A 83 7.25 -15.02 15.48
CA ARG A 83 8.05 -13.89 15.99
C ARG A 83 7.25 -12.58 15.91
N GLU A 84 7.28 -11.80 17.00
CA GLU A 84 6.60 -10.49 17.10
C GLU A 84 5.10 -10.54 16.75
N ALA A 85 4.49 -11.71 16.97
CA ALA A 85 3.11 -12.06 16.69
C ALA A 85 2.69 -12.02 15.20
N PHE A 86 3.63 -11.93 14.26
CA PHE A 86 3.32 -12.03 12.82
C PHE A 86 2.94 -13.47 12.43
N PRO A 87 2.11 -13.65 11.39
CA PRO A 87 1.82 -14.98 10.86
C PRO A 87 3.04 -15.57 10.14
N GLY A 88 3.05 -16.88 9.94
CA GLY A 88 4.17 -17.59 9.30
C GLY A 88 4.42 -17.21 7.84
N ASP A 89 3.40 -16.68 7.15
CA ASP A 89 3.41 -16.28 5.74
C ASP A 89 3.51 -14.75 5.56
N VAL A 90 4.22 -14.07 6.46
CA VAL A 90 4.50 -12.62 6.36
C VAL A 90 5.63 -12.27 5.37
N PHE A 91 6.48 -13.25 5.02
CA PHE A 91 7.56 -13.13 4.02
C PHE A 91 7.07 -13.62 2.66
#